data_AF-A0A6P7KXQ3-F1
#
_entry.id   AF-A0A6P7KXQ3-F1
#
_cell.length_a   1.000
_cell.length_b   1.000
_cell.length_c   1.000
_cell.angle_alpha   90.00
_cell.angle_beta   90.00
_cell.angle_gamma   90.00
#
_symmetry.space_group_name_H-M   'P 1'
#
loop_
_entity.id
_entity.type
_entity.pdbx_description
1 polymer ?
#
loop_
_entity_poly.entity_id
_entity_poly.type
_entity_poly.pdbx_seq_one_letter_code
_entity_poly.pdbx_strand_id
1 'polypeptide(L)'
;MAKTATAYKEKMKELSVLSLICSCFYPESRNKLVREFEDMEVKPINKRASGQAFEVILKPLSPVSNVAHNLPSPPKRDISLDDIERKLEAAEERRRMQETQVLIALAEKREHERFVLLKAMEENSNFSRMAEEKLQLKMEQNKENREAHLAAMMERLQEKEKRAAVVRRNKELMVEQTA
;
A
#
# COMPACT_ATOMS: atom_id res chain seq x y z
N MET A 1 13.36 5.31 95.28
CA MET A 1 13.01 5.57 93.86
C MET A 1 12.64 4.31 93.07
N ALA A 2 13.18 3.12 93.37
CA ALA A 2 12.83 1.90 92.64
C ALA A 2 11.33 1.51 92.74
N LYS A 3 10.73 1.58 93.94
CA LYS A 3 9.34 1.16 94.18
C LYS A 3 8.28 2.00 93.42
N THR A 4 8.53 3.28 93.23
CA THR A 4 7.64 4.18 92.47
C THR A 4 7.72 3.94 90.97
N ALA A 5 8.90 3.60 90.44
CA ALA A 5 9.07 3.24 89.03
C ALA A 5 8.39 1.90 88.69
N THR A 6 8.43 0.93 89.61
CA THR A 6 7.73 -0.36 89.43
C THR A 6 6.21 -0.17 89.44
N ALA A 7 5.68 0.61 90.38
CA ALA A 7 4.25 0.92 90.45
C ALA A 7 3.75 1.69 89.21
N TYR A 8 4.53 2.64 88.69
CA TYR A 8 4.21 3.35 87.46
C TYR A 8 4.20 2.42 86.23
N LYS A 9 5.17 1.50 86.14
CA LYS A 9 5.21 0.49 85.07
C LYS A 9 3.97 -0.42 85.09
N GLU A 10 3.50 -0.83 86.28
CA GLU A 10 2.26 -1.61 86.43
C GLU A 10 1.02 -0.80 86.05
N LYS A 11 0.90 0.46 86.49
CA LYS A 11 -0.20 1.34 86.10
C LYS A 11 -0.26 1.59 84.59
N MET A 12 0.89 1.71 83.93
CA MET A 12 0.97 1.91 82.48
C MET A 12 0.59 0.66 81.68
N LYS A 13 0.68 -0.54 82.27
CA LYS A 13 0.18 -1.78 81.64
C LYS A 13 -1.35 -1.83 81.60
N GLU A 14 -2.02 -1.31 82.63
CA GLU A 14 -3.49 -1.30 82.76
C GLU A 14 -4.17 -0.26 81.86
N LEU A 15 -3.52 0.87 81.58
CA LEU A 15 -4.14 2.03 80.94
C LEU A 15 -4.02 2.05 79.41
N SER A 16 -3.24 1.16 78.79
CA SER A 16 -2.90 1.27 77.37
C SER A 16 -2.84 -0.06 76.64
N VAL A 17 -3.46 -0.13 75.46
CA VAL A 17 -3.33 -1.25 74.50
C VAL A 17 -1.90 -1.44 74.00
N LEU A 18 -1.02 -0.45 74.18
CA LEU A 18 0.42 -0.57 73.92
C LEU A 18 1.07 -1.68 74.74
N SER A 19 0.53 -2.01 75.92
CA SER A 19 1.00 -3.14 76.74
C SER A 19 0.79 -4.49 76.04
N LEU A 20 -0.11 -4.56 75.07
CA LEU A 20 -0.40 -5.76 74.28
C LEU A 20 0.61 -5.98 73.15
N ILE A 21 1.24 -4.90 72.66
CA ILE A 21 2.05 -4.86 71.43
C ILE A 21 3.54 -4.66 71.74
N CYS A 22 3.87 -3.94 72.81
CA CYS A 22 5.25 -3.62 73.18
C CYS A 22 5.86 -4.68 74.11
N SER A 23 6.80 -5.47 73.57
CA SER A 23 7.54 -6.53 74.28
C SER A 23 8.36 -6.02 75.48
N CYS A 24 8.61 -4.72 75.58
CA CYS A 24 9.34 -4.10 76.71
C CYS A 24 8.56 -4.15 78.04
N PHE A 25 7.23 -4.28 78.00
CA PHE A 25 6.40 -4.36 79.20
C PHE A 25 6.18 -5.79 79.69
N TYR A 26 6.20 -6.76 78.78
CA TYR A 26 6.10 -8.19 79.06
C TYR A 26 7.25 -8.93 78.34
N PRO A 27 8.39 -9.16 79.02
CA PRO A 27 9.54 -9.88 78.45
C PRO A 27 9.28 -11.39 78.31
N GLU A 28 8.19 -11.91 78.89
CA GLU A 28 7.68 -13.23 78.57
C GLU A 28 7.18 -13.24 77.13
N SER A 29 7.86 -13.97 76.26
CA SER A 29 7.42 -14.22 74.91
C SER A 29 5.96 -14.67 74.95
N ARG A 30 5.05 -13.84 74.44
CA ARG A 30 3.68 -14.24 74.11
C ARG A 30 3.70 -15.18 72.89
N ASN A 31 4.47 -16.26 72.98
CA ASN A 31 4.44 -17.41 72.10
C ASN A 31 3.13 -18.21 72.27
N LYS A 32 2.25 -17.80 73.20
CA LYS A 32 0.89 -18.34 73.41
C LYS A 32 -0.23 -17.37 73.00
N LEU A 33 -0.04 -16.64 71.90
CA LEU A 33 -1.14 -16.00 71.18
C LEU A 33 -1.43 -16.72 69.86
N VAL A 34 -1.09 -18.02 69.78
CA VAL A 34 -1.92 -18.95 69.01
C VAL A 34 -3.15 -19.18 69.87
N ARG A 35 -4.10 -18.24 69.81
CA ARG A 35 -5.50 -18.60 70.04
C ARG A 35 -5.76 -19.61 68.92
N GLU A 36 -6.00 -20.87 69.26
CA GLU A 36 -6.45 -21.89 68.32
C GLU A 36 -7.78 -21.39 67.73
N PHE A 37 -7.68 -20.62 66.66
CA PHE A 37 -8.79 -20.44 65.73
C PHE A 37 -8.76 -21.72 64.91
N GLU A 38 -9.73 -22.62 65.13
CA GLU A 38 -9.81 -23.92 64.43
C GLU A 38 -9.78 -23.78 62.89
N ASP A 39 -10.02 -22.59 62.35
CA ASP A 39 -10.05 -22.26 60.92
C ASP A 39 -8.84 -21.48 60.37
N MET A 40 -7.75 -21.24 61.13
CA MET A 40 -6.60 -20.45 60.63
C MET A 40 -5.25 -21.19 60.73
N GLU A 41 -4.66 -21.52 59.59
CA GLU A 41 -3.33 -22.13 59.47
C GLU A 41 -2.31 -21.09 58.95
N VAL A 42 -1.13 -20.98 59.58
CA VAL A 42 -0.06 -20.07 59.13
C VAL A 42 1.19 -20.89 58.75
N LYS A 43 1.59 -20.83 57.48
CA LYS A 43 2.78 -21.52 56.95
C LYS A 43 3.93 -20.53 56.75
N PRO A 44 5.06 -20.67 57.46
CA PRO A 44 6.20 -19.78 57.24
C PRO A 44 6.82 -20.02 55.86
N ILE A 45 7.05 -18.95 55.09
CA ILE A 45 7.68 -19.02 53.75
C ILE A 45 9.17 -18.74 53.84
N ASN A 46 9.55 -17.56 54.33
CA ASN A 46 10.95 -17.15 54.39
C ASN A 46 11.17 -16.06 55.45
N LYS A 47 12.32 -16.06 56.10
CA LYS A 47 12.74 -14.99 57.02
C LYS A 47 14.10 -14.47 56.58
N ARG A 48 14.19 -13.15 56.39
CA ARG A 48 15.43 -12.43 56.04
C ARG A 48 15.67 -11.33 57.07
N ALA A 49 16.86 -10.74 57.05
CA ALA A 49 17.19 -9.61 57.93
C ALA A 49 16.21 -8.43 57.76
N SER A 50 15.64 -8.25 56.56
CA SER A 50 14.66 -7.20 56.24
C SER A 50 13.21 -7.52 56.61
N GLY A 51 12.89 -8.75 57.05
CA GLY A 51 11.52 -9.10 57.42
C GLY A 51 11.19 -10.59 57.32
N GLN A 52 9.92 -10.90 57.53
CA GLN A 52 9.40 -12.28 57.55
C GLN A 52 8.18 -12.39 56.63
N ALA A 53 8.14 -13.45 55.83
CA ALA A 53 7.03 -13.80 54.95
C ALA A 53 6.41 -15.13 55.38
N PHE A 54 5.09 -15.18 55.39
CA PHE A 54 4.29 -16.35 55.74
C PHE A 54 2.99 -16.34 54.94
N GLU A 55 2.47 -17.52 54.66
CA GLU A 55 1.16 -17.75 54.07
C GLU A 55 0.14 -17.95 55.20
N VAL A 56 -1.02 -17.30 55.09
CA VAL A 56 -2.14 -17.50 56.02
C VAL A 56 -3.30 -18.13 55.25
N ILE A 57 -3.70 -19.32 55.67
CA ILE A 57 -4.79 -20.10 55.10
C ILE A 57 -5.96 -20.05 56.07
N LEU A 58 -7.01 -19.32 55.71
CA LEU A 58 -8.26 -19.19 56.50
C LEU A 58 -9.31 -20.25 56.16
N LYS A 59 -9.11 -20.97 55.04
CA LYS A 59 -9.97 -22.06 54.61
C LYS A 59 -9.14 -22.98 53.69
N PRO A 60 -9.06 -24.29 53.96
CA PRO A 60 -8.37 -25.21 53.08
C PRO A 60 -9.03 -25.18 51.70
N LEU A 61 -8.22 -25.28 50.65
CA LEU A 61 -8.70 -25.24 49.27
C LEU A 61 -9.72 -26.37 49.05
N SER A 62 -10.92 -26.02 48.59
CA SER A 62 -11.97 -27.00 48.37
C SER A 62 -11.54 -27.99 47.28
N PRO A 63 -11.71 -29.31 47.46
CA PRO A 63 -11.30 -30.31 46.47
C PRO A 63 -11.92 -30.13 45.08
N VAL A 64 -13.01 -29.36 45.00
CA VAL A 64 -13.80 -29.13 43.78
C VAL A 64 -13.43 -27.83 43.04
N SER A 65 -12.53 -26.99 43.56
CA SER A 65 -12.20 -25.68 42.95
C SER A 65 -10.84 -25.61 42.25
N ASN A 66 -10.23 -26.74 41.90
CA ASN A 66 -9.12 -26.76 40.95
C ASN A 66 -9.63 -26.59 39.51
N VAL A 67 -10.24 -25.44 39.24
CA VAL A 67 -10.46 -24.97 37.88
C VAL A 67 -9.95 -23.54 37.87
N ALA A 68 -8.69 -23.40 37.46
CA ALA A 68 -8.21 -22.14 36.95
C ALA A 68 -9.24 -21.66 35.91
N HIS A 69 -9.96 -20.57 36.17
CA HIS A 69 -10.89 -19.96 35.23
C HIS A 69 -10.19 -19.36 33.99
N ASN A 70 -8.94 -19.72 33.74
CA ASN A 70 -8.23 -19.41 32.52
C ASN A 70 -8.46 -20.56 31.55
N LEU A 71 -9.19 -20.29 30.47
CA LEU A 71 -9.12 -21.12 29.28
C LEU A 71 -7.64 -21.42 28.99
N PRO A 72 -7.26 -22.68 28.71
CA PRO A 72 -5.88 -22.96 28.33
C PRO A 72 -5.58 -22.12 27.09
N SER A 73 -4.72 -21.10 27.21
CA SER A 73 -4.18 -20.51 25.99
C SER A 73 -3.43 -21.62 25.28
N PRO A 74 -3.57 -21.79 23.96
CA PRO A 74 -2.77 -22.75 23.22
C PRO A 74 -1.31 -22.61 23.65
N PRO A 75 -0.58 -23.72 23.91
CA PRO A 75 0.81 -23.64 24.32
C PRO A 75 1.54 -22.73 23.33
N LYS A 76 2.09 -21.63 23.84
CA LYS A 76 2.91 -20.73 23.03
C LYS A 76 4.06 -21.58 22.53
N ARG A 77 4.07 -21.90 21.24
CA ARG A 77 5.26 -22.46 20.61
C ARG A 77 6.33 -21.39 20.69
N ASP A 78 7.52 -21.75 21.17
CA ASP A 78 8.65 -20.83 21.17
C ASP A 78 8.95 -20.47 19.72
N ILE A 79 8.75 -19.19 19.36
CA ILE A 79 9.02 -18.69 18.02
C ILE A 79 10.54 -18.53 17.92
N SER A 80 11.18 -19.27 17.00
CA SER A 80 12.61 -19.14 16.75
C SER A 80 12.94 -17.80 16.07
N LEU A 81 14.20 -17.38 16.13
CA LEU A 81 14.67 -16.21 15.37
C LEU A 81 14.38 -16.36 13.87
N ASP A 82 14.65 -17.54 13.30
CA ASP A 82 14.37 -17.85 11.89
C ASP A 82 12.88 -17.67 11.52
N ASP A 83 11.95 -18.05 12.41
CA ASP A 83 10.52 -17.88 12.17
C ASP A 83 10.07 -16.40 12.26
N ILE A 84 10.75 -15.58 13.07
CA ILE A 84 10.55 -14.13 13.12
C ILE A 84 11.07 -13.50 11.83
N GLU A 85 12.29 -13.84 11.42
CA GLU A 85 12.92 -13.34 10.20
C GLU A 85 12.08 -13.68 8.96
N ARG A 86 11.62 -14.92 8.83
CA ARG A 86 10.75 -15.34 7.71
C ARG A 86 9.44 -14.54 7.66
N LYS A 87 8.85 -14.19 8.81
CA LYS A 87 7.64 -13.36 8.86
C LYS A 87 7.90 -11.91 8.45
N LEU A 88 9.05 -11.37 8.84
CA LEU A 88 9.48 -10.02 8.46
C LEU A 88 9.76 -9.94 6.96
N GLU A 89 10.49 -10.92 6.42
CA GLU A 89 10.79 -11.04 5.00
C GLU A 89 9.50 -11.17 4.17
N ALA A 90 8.58 -12.06 4.57
CA ALA A 90 7.29 -12.18 3.88
C ALA A 90 6.46 -10.88 3.91
N ALA A 91 6.57 -10.07 4.97
CA ALA A 91 5.93 -8.77 5.03
C ALA A 91 6.62 -7.74 4.11
N GLU A 92 7.93 -7.82 3.98
CA GLU A 92 8.70 -7.00 3.05
C GLU A 92 8.42 -7.36 1.60
N GLU A 93 8.36 -8.64 1.26
CA GLU A 93 8.00 -9.11 -0.08
C GLU A 93 6.61 -8.62 -0.50
N ARG A 94 5.63 -8.66 0.42
CA ARG A 94 4.29 -8.09 0.17
C ARG A 94 4.34 -6.58 -0.11
N ARG A 95 5.17 -5.82 0.61
CA ARG A 95 5.37 -4.38 0.33
C ARG A 95 5.99 -4.17 -1.04
N ARG A 96 7.09 -4.87 -1.33
CA ARG A 96 7.80 -4.77 -2.63
C ARG A 96 6.91 -5.17 -3.81
N MET A 97 6.07 -6.19 -3.63
CA MET A 97 5.10 -6.61 -4.64
C MET A 97 4.07 -5.51 -4.93
N GLN A 98 3.51 -4.89 -3.89
CA GLN A 98 2.58 -3.77 -4.05
C GLN A 98 3.24 -2.57 -4.73
N GLU A 99 4.45 -2.20 -4.31
CA GLU A 99 5.22 -1.13 -4.95
C GLU A 99 5.49 -1.42 -6.43
N THR A 100 5.88 -2.66 -6.74
CA THR A 100 6.16 -3.08 -8.12
C THR A 100 4.89 -3.02 -8.98
N GLN A 101 3.75 -3.47 -8.47
CA GLN A 101 2.47 -3.36 -9.18
C GLN A 101 2.10 -1.90 -9.47
N VAL A 102 2.31 -1.01 -8.50
CA VAL A 102 2.09 0.44 -8.70
C VAL A 102 3.05 1.00 -9.76
N LEU A 103 4.33 0.62 -9.71
CA LEU A 103 5.32 1.08 -10.70
C LEU A 103 4.99 0.58 -12.11
N ILE A 104 4.54 -0.67 -12.27
CA ILE A 104 4.08 -1.21 -13.56
C ILE A 104 2.91 -0.39 -14.09
N ALA A 105 1.87 -0.16 -13.28
CA ALA A 105 0.71 0.62 -13.70
C ALA A 105 1.07 2.08 -14.06
N LEU A 106 2.06 2.67 -13.38
CA LEU A 106 2.57 4.00 -13.73
C LEU A 106 3.37 3.98 -15.04
N ALA A 107 4.18 2.95 -15.27
CA ALA A 107 4.92 2.78 -16.51
C ALA A 107 3.98 2.59 -17.72
N GLU A 108 2.95 1.77 -17.58
CA GLU A 108 1.91 1.57 -18.61
C GLU A 108 1.20 2.89 -18.96
N LYS A 109 0.87 3.71 -17.94
CA LYS A 109 0.28 5.05 -18.17
C LYS A 109 1.23 5.98 -18.93
N ARG A 110 2.52 5.99 -18.57
CA ARG A 110 3.55 6.79 -19.27
C ARG A 110 3.74 6.34 -20.71
N GLU A 111 3.70 5.03 -20.96
CA GLU A 111 3.75 4.48 -22.31
C GLU A 111 2.52 4.88 -23.12
N HIS A 112 1.32 4.80 -22.53
CA HIS A 112 0.09 5.24 -23.18
C HIS A 112 0.12 6.73 -23.56
N GLU A 113 0.60 7.60 -22.66
CA GLU A 113 0.78 9.03 -22.95
C GLU A 113 1.70 9.26 -24.16
N ARG A 114 2.83 8.53 -24.23
CA ARG A 114 3.75 8.60 -25.38
C ARG A 114 3.09 8.11 -26.66
N PHE A 115 2.36 7.00 -26.59
CA PHE A 115 1.62 6.45 -27.73
C PHE A 115 0.59 7.44 -28.28
N VAL A 116 -0.19 8.07 -27.40
CA VAL A 116 -1.19 9.08 -27.80
C VAL A 116 -0.53 10.27 -28.49
N LEU A 117 0.57 10.78 -27.93
CA LEU A 117 1.30 11.89 -28.54
C LEU A 117 1.85 11.53 -29.92
N LEU A 118 2.48 10.36 -30.05
CA LEU A 118 3.01 9.88 -31.32
C LEU A 118 1.91 9.70 -32.36
N LYS A 119 0.78 9.11 -31.97
CA LYS A 119 -0.38 8.91 -32.83
C LYS A 119 -0.97 10.23 -33.32
N ALA A 120 -1.08 11.23 -32.44
CA ALA A 120 -1.56 12.55 -32.83
C ALA A 120 -0.62 13.22 -33.86
N MET A 121 0.70 13.07 -33.69
CA MET A 121 1.68 13.57 -34.66
C MET A 121 1.59 12.83 -36.01
N GLU A 122 1.43 11.51 -35.97
CA GLU A 122 1.28 10.66 -37.16
C GLU A 122 0.01 11.00 -37.94
N GLU A 123 -1.13 11.14 -37.26
CA GLU A 123 -2.40 11.54 -37.89
C GLU A 123 -2.30 12.92 -38.54
N ASN A 124 -1.65 13.89 -37.89
CA ASN A 124 -1.43 15.22 -38.45
C ASN A 124 -0.51 15.19 -39.70
N SER A 125 0.55 14.38 -39.65
CA SER A 125 1.43 14.17 -40.80
C SER A 125 0.69 13.50 -41.97
N ASN A 126 -0.11 12.47 -41.67
CA ASN A 126 -0.91 11.77 -42.66
C ASN A 126 -1.96 12.68 -43.31
N PHE A 127 -2.62 13.55 -42.55
CA PHE A 127 -3.55 14.52 -43.10
C PHE A 127 -2.86 15.47 -44.08
N SER A 128 -1.70 16.00 -43.70
CA SER A 128 -0.91 16.90 -44.55
C SER A 128 -0.48 16.21 -45.86
N ARG A 129 0.02 14.98 -45.76
CA ARG A 129 0.42 14.16 -46.91
C ARG A 129 -0.74 13.88 -47.86
N MET A 130 -1.89 13.44 -47.34
CA MET A 130 -3.07 13.17 -48.17
C MET A 130 -3.59 14.45 -48.85
N ALA A 131 -3.56 15.59 -48.16
CA ALA A 131 -3.96 16.87 -48.74
C ALA A 131 -3.01 17.28 -49.87
N GLU A 132 -1.71 17.09 -49.70
CA GLU A 132 -0.69 17.36 -50.70
C GLU A 132 -0.83 16.46 -51.93
N GLU A 133 -0.92 15.14 -51.74
CA GLU A 133 -1.12 14.16 -52.82
C GLU A 133 -2.38 14.48 -53.64
N LYS A 134 -3.48 14.84 -52.95
CA LYS A 134 -4.74 15.22 -53.60
C LYS A 134 -4.60 16.51 -54.40
N LEU A 135 -3.88 17.51 -53.89
CA LEU A 135 -3.62 18.76 -54.61
C LEU A 135 -2.78 18.50 -55.85
N GLN A 136 -1.69 17.75 -55.73
CA GLN A 136 -0.81 17.39 -56.85
C GLN A 136 -1.60 16.69 -57.96
N LEU A 137 -2.41 15.69 -57.61
CA LEU A 137 -3.27 14.99 -58.57
C LEU A 137 -4.23 15.95 -59.29
N LYS A 138 -4.84 16.90 -58.56
CA LYS A 138 -5.75 17.89 -59.14
C LYS A 138 -5.05 18.87 -60.06
N MET A 139 -3.84 19.29 -59.72
CA MET A 139 -3.04 20.18 -60.56
C MET A 139 -2.61 19.47 -61.86
N GLU A 140 -2.18 18.21 -61.79
CA GLU A 140 -1.80 17.46 -63.00
C GLU A 140 -3.02 17.20 -63.88
N GLN A 141 -4.15 16.77 -63.31
CA GLN A 141 -5.40 16.60 -64.05
C GLN A 141 -5.84 17.91 -64.73
N ASN A 142 -5.70 19.06 -64.06
CA ASN A 142 -6.03 20.36 -64.65
C ASN A 142 -5.11 20.70 -65.83
N LYS A 143 -3.81 20.43 -65.67
CA LYS A 143 -2.81 20.64 -66.71
C LYS A 143 -3.07 19.78 -67.93
N GLU A 144 -3.26 18.47 -67.75
CA GLU A 144 -3.60 17.52 -68.83
C GLU A 144 -4.88 17.94 -69.56
N ASN A 145 -5.92 18.33 -68.81
CA ASN A 145 -7.17 18.81 -69.41
C ASN A 145 -6.97 20.07 -70.25
N ARG A 146 -6.16 21.02 -69.76
CA ARG A 146 -5.85 22.25 -70.49
C ARG A 146 -5.05 21.97 -71.76
N GLU A 147 -4.05 21.09 -71.67
CA GLU A 147 -3.24 20.66 -72.81
C GLU A 147 -4.09 19.95 -73.86
N ALA A 148 -4.96 19.02 -73.46
CA ALA A 148 -5.89 18.34 -74.36
C ALA A 148 -6.83 19.33 -75.06
N HIS A 149 -7.35 20.33 -74.32
CA HIS A 149 -8.22 21.36 -74.90
C HIS A 149 -7.51 22.20 -75.96
N LEU A 150 -6.26 22.59 -75.69
CA LEU A 150 -5.42 23.34 -76.63
C LEU A 150 -5.02 22.50 -77.83
N ALA A 151 -4.62 21.24 -77.62
CA ALA A 151 -4.28 20.30 -78.68
C ALA A 151 -5.47 20.10 -79.63
N ALA A 152 -6.66 19.84 -79.10
CA ALA A 152 -7.87 19.70 -79.90
C ALA A 152 -8.22 20.98 -80.66
N MET A 153 -7.94 22.17 -80.09
CA MET A 153 -8.13 23.44 -80.79
C MET A 153 -7.15 23.60 -81.97
N MET A 154 -5.87 23.30 -81.73
CA MET A 154 -4.82 23.37 -82.77
C MET A 154 -5.08 22.37 -83.90
N GLU A 155 -5.48 21.14 -83.58
CA GLU A 155 -5.82 20.12 -84.57
C GLU A 155 -6.96 20.57 -85.49
N ARG A 156 -8.03 21.15 -84.94
CA ARG A 156 -9.14 21.72 -85.74
C ARG A 156 -8.69 22.85 -86.67
N LEU A 157 -7.69 23.64 -86.26
CA LEU A 157 -7.13 24.71 -87.10
C LEU A 157 -6.26 24.13 -88.21
N GLN A 158 -5.39 23.17 -87.90
CA GLN A 158 -4.56 22.48 -88.88
C GLN A 158 -5.40 21.75 -89.93
N GLU A 159 -6.52 21.14 -89.54
CA GLU A 159 -7.42 20.50 -90.49
C GLU A 159 -8.06 21.50 -91.47
N LYS A 160 -8.40 22.71 -90.99
CA LYS A 160 -8.87 23.80 -91.87
C LYS A 160 -7.78 24.25 -92.84
N GLU A 161 -6.53 24.34 -92.41
CA GLU A 161 -5.40 24.69 -93.28
C GLU A 161 -5.14 23.62 -94.35
N LYS A 162 -5.16 22.33 -93.97
CA LYS A 162 -5.05 21.20 -94.92
C LYS A 162 -6.17 21.25 -95.95
N ARG A 163 -7.41 21.45 -95.52
CA ARG A 163 -8.56 21.60 -96.42
C ARG A 163 -8.38 22.77 -97.38
N ALA A 164 -7.91 23.92 -96.89
CA ALA A 164 -7.64 25.08 -97.74
C ALA A 164 -6.55 24.79 -98.79
N ALA A 165 -5.50 24.05 -98.43
CA ALA A 165 -4.45 23.63 -99.36
C ALA A 165 -4.99 22.68 -100.45
N VAL A 166 -5.83 21.72 -100.07
CA VAL A 166 -6.51 20.81 -101.03
C VAL A 166 -7.40 21.61 -102.00
N VAL A 167 -8.16 22.58 -101.50
CA VAL A 167 -9.00 23.44 -102.36
C VAL A 167 -8.15 24.23 -103.37
N ARG A 168 -7.00 24.78 -102.96
CA ARG A 168 -6.08 25.48 -103.88
C ARG A 168 -5.55 24.55 -104.97
N ARG A 169 -5.09 23.35 -104.59
CA ARG A 169 -4.57 22.34 -105.52
C ARG A 169 -5.64 21.86 -106.51
N ASN A 170 -6.85 21.61 -106.03
CA ASN A 170 -7.96 21.21 -106.90
C ASN A 170 -8.29 22.31 -107.92
N LYS A 171 -8.22 23.59 -107.53
CA LYS A 171 -8.42 24.71 -108.44
C LYS A 171 -7.34 24.75 -109.53
N GLU A 172 -6.08 24.55 -109.18
CA GLU A 172 -4.95 24.49 -110.13
C GLU A 172 -5.16 23.38 -111.16
N LEU A 173 -5.49 22.16 -110.71
CA LEU A 173 -5.75 21.01 -111.59
C LEU A 173 -6.93 21.24 -112.54
N MET A 174 -8.01 21.87 -112.07
CA MET A 174 -9.16 22.20 -112.93
C MET A 174 -8.80 23.20 -114.02
N VAL A 175 -7.93 24.18 -113.73
CA VAL A 175 -7.44 25.15 -114.71
C VAL A 175 -6.55 24.46 -115.74
N GLU A 176 -5.64 23.58 -115.31
CA GLU A 176 -4.78 22.81 -116.22
C GLU A 176 -5.54 21.86 -117.15
N GLN A 177 -6.69 21.32 -116.72
CA GLN A 177 -7.53 20.45 -117.53
C GLN A 177 -8.47 21.19 -118.50
N THR A 178 -8.69 22.50 -118.29
CA THR A 178 -9.60 23.32 -119.10
C THR A 178 -8.88 24.32 -120.01
N ALA A 179 -7.56 24.40 -119.92
CA ALA A 179 -6.67 25.13 -120.82
C ALA A 179 -6.14 24.23 -121.94
#